data_AF-A0A6C0FBM3-F1
#
_entry.id   AF-A0A6C0FBM3-F1
#
_cell.length_a   1.000
_cell.length_b   1.000
_cell.length_c   1.000
_cell.angle_alpha   90.00
_cell.angle_beta   90.00
_cell.angle_gamma   90.00
#
_symmetry.space_group_name_H-M   'P 1'
#
loop_
_entity.id
_entity.type
_entity.pdbx_description
1 polymer ?
#
loop_
_entity_poly.entity_id
_entity_poly.type
_entity_poly.pdbx_seq_one_letter_code
_entity_poly.pdbx_strand_id
1 'polypeptide(L)'
;MKELIVVTVDTLHSSIRDFIVKSEVVIGDYEDMKGLVLNMIKAGYMFNMDRDRLRDAMEDITFMLCPDDEANKDRVERGLEYDDDSDDDILEEISSRTEL
;
A
#
# COMPACT_ATOMS: atom_id res chain seq x y z
N MET A 1 1.58 -15.67 27.18
CA MET A 1 1.64 -15.51 25.72
C MET A 1 0.50 -14.60 25.31
N LYS A 2 0.69 -13.71 24.33
CA LYS A 2 -0.42 -12.93 23.78
C LYS A 2 -1.28 -13.85 22.92
N GLU A 3 -2.58 -13.62 22.93
CA GLU A 3 -3.48 -14.25 21.97
C GLU A 3 -3.11 -13.79 20.56
N LEU A 4 -3.03 -14.73 19.62
CA LEU A 4 -2.68 -14.42 18.24
C LEU A 4 -3.95 -14.16 17.45
N ILE A 5 -4.01 -13.02 16.78
CA ILE A 5 -5.11 -12.65 15.89
C ILE A 5 -4.56 -12.69 14.48
N VAL A 6 -4.95 -13.70 13.70
CA VAL A 6 -4.51 -13.82 12.30
C VAL A 6 -5.36 -12.90 11.44
N VAL A 7 -4.70 -12.01 10.72
CA VAL A 7 -5.32 -11.11 9.75
C VAL A 7 -5.08 -11.67 8.35
N THR A 8 -6.15 -11.85 7.60
CA THR A 8 -6.13 -12.31 6.20
C THR A 8 -6.44 -11.15 5.26
N VAL A 9 -6.25 -11.34 3.95
CA VAL A 9 -6.52 -10.30 2.96
C VAL A 9 -7.98 -9.81 3.05
N ASP A 10 -8.92 -10.70 3.32
CA ASP A 10 -10.36 -10.39 3.45
C ASP A 10 -10.68 -9.50 4.66
N THR A 11 -9.87 -9.63 5.71
CA THR A 11 -10.09 -8.96 7.00
C THR A 11 -9.11 -7.82 7.26
N LEU A 12 -8.22 -7.53 6.31
CA LEU A 12 -7.11 -6.61 6.48
C LEU A 12 -7.57 -5.19 6.81
N HIS A 13 -8.38 -4.59 5.93
CA HIS A 13 -8.85 -3.22 6.08
C HIS A 13 -9.71 -3.04 7.34
N SER A 14 -10.63 -3.98 7.60
CA SER A 14 -11.49 -3.95 8.77
C SER A 14 -10.69 -4.12 10.06
N SER A 15 -9.69 -5.02 10.09
CA SER A 15 -8.85 -5.24 11.28
C SER A 15 -8.03 -4.00 11.64
N ILE A 16 -7.44 -3.32 10.64
CA ILE A 16 -6.67 -2.09 10.86
C ILE A 16 -7.61 -0.99 11.36
N ARG A 17 -8.71 -0.74 10.65
CA ARG A 17 -9.70 0.30 11.01
C ARG A 17 -10.28 0.07 12.41
N ASP A 18 -10.66 -1.16 12.74
CA ASP A 18 -11.19 -1.49 14.06
C ASP A 18 -10.16 -1.26 15.16
N PHE A 19 -8.87 -1.51 14.89
CA PHE A 19 -7.80 -1.23 15.84
C PHE A 19 -7.61 0.28 16.04
N ILE A 20 -7.65 1.10 14.97
CA ILE A 20 -7.63 2.57 15.06
C ILE A 20 -8.75 3.06 15.99
N VAL A 21 -9.98 2.64 15.73
CA VAL A 21 -11.16 3.04 16.51
C VAL A 21 -11.03 2.61 17.97
N LYS A 22 -10.60 1.36 18.23
CA LYS A 22 -10.47 0.83 19.60
C LYS A 22 -9.32 1.46 20.40
N SER A 23 -8.25 1.87 19.72
CA SER A 23 -7.07 2.46 20.35
C SER A 23 -7.12 3.98 20.45
N GLU A 24 -8.17 4.61 19.90
CA GLU A 24 -8.35 6.06 19.84
C GLU A 24 -7.13 6.78 19.23
N VAL A 25 -6.41 6.10 18.34
CA VAL A 25 -5.24 6.65 17.66
C VAL A 25 -5.70 7.58 16.55
N VAL A 26 -5.11 8.77 16.50
CA VAL A 26 -5.25 9.69 15.37
C VAL A 26 -4.17 9.36 14.35
N ILE A 27 -4.55 9.19 13.09
CA ILE A 27 -3.65 9.01 11.96
C ILE A 27 -3.67 10.32 11.17
N GLY A 28 -2.53 11.03 11.11
CA GLY A 28 -2.36 12.23 10.30
C GLY A 28 -1.57 11.97 9.01
N ASP A 29 -0.65 11.02 9.04
CA ASP A 29 0.20 10.68 7.92
C ASP A 29 0.56 9.19 7.87
N TYR A 30 1.39 8.83 6.89
CA TYR A 30 1.85 7.46 6.69
C TYR A 30 2.83 6.97 7.79
N GLU A 31 3.54 7.87 8.49
CA GLU A 31 4.39 7.49 9.62
C GLU A 31 3.55 7.06 10.81
N ASP A 32 2.45 7.76 11.09
CA ASP A 32 1.47 7.38 12.12
C ASP A 32 0.89 5.99 11.83
N MET A 33 0.54 5.71 10.57
CA MET A 33 0.03 4.40 10.14
C MET A 33 1.07 3.28 10.35
N LYS A 34 2.35 3.53 10.05
CA LYS A 34 3.42 2.57 10.40
C LYS A 34 3.50 2.33 11.90
N GLY A 35 3.40 3.39 12.70
CA GLY A 35 3.35 3.29 14.17
C GLY A 35 2.20 2.42 14.67
N LEU A 36 1.00 2.62 14.10
CA LEU A 36 -0.19 1.82 14.38
C LEU A 36 0.05 0.34 14.08
N VAL A 37 0.55 -0.01 12.89
CA VAL A 37 0.80 -1.40 12.49
C VAL A 37 1.83 -2.08 13.41
N LEU A 38 2.90 -1.37 13.79
CA LEU A 38 3.85 -1.87 14.78
C LEU A 38 3.18 -2.14 16.13
N ASN A 39 2.23 -1.30 16.55
CA ASN A 39 1.46 -1.50 17.77
C ASN A 39 0.48 -2.69 17.65
N MET A 40 -0.13 -2.91 16.48
CA MET A 40 -0.93 -4.10 16.19
C MET A 40 -0.09 -5.38 16.31
N ILE A 41 1.10 -5.40 15.71
CA ILE A 41 2.03 -6.54 15.81
C ILE A 41 2.40 -6.78 17.28
N LYS A 42 2.74 -5.72 18.03
CA LYS A 42 2.96 -5.82 19.48
C LYS A 42 1.74 -6.38 20.19
N ALA A 43 0.53 -6.07 19.77
CA ALA A 43 -0.72 -6.55 20.36
C ALA A 43 -1.07 -8.02 20.02
N GLY A 44 -0.34 -8.67 19.11
CA GLY A 44 -0.57 -10.07 18.72
C GLY A 44 -1.25 -10.24 17.37
N TYR A 45 -1.42 -9.17 16.59
CA TYR A 45 -1.94 -9.25 15.23
C TYR A 45 -0.86 -9.80 14.29
N MET A 46 -1.21 -10.86 13.56
CA MET A 46 -0.35 -11.57 12.63
C MET A 46 -0.90 -11.38 11.21
N PHE A 47 -0.29 -10.47 10.46
CA PHE A 47 -0.62 -10.21 9.06
C PHE A 47 -0.13 -11.36 8.19
N ASN A 48 -1.06 -12.22 7.77
CA ASN A 48 -0.79 -13.41 6.97
C ASN A 48 -1.01 -13.12 5.48
N MET A 49 -0.18 -12.21 4.95
CA MET A 49 -0.13 -11.81 3.55
C MET A 49 1.21 -11.15 3.22
N ASP A 50 1.44 -10.88 1.93
CA ASP A 50 2.61 -10.14 1.47
C ASP A 50 2.66 -8.71 2.01
N ARG A 51 3.88 -8.19 2.17
CA ARG A 51 4.10 -6.84 2.70
C ARG A 51 3.60 -5.76 1.77
N ASP A 52 3.62 -5.99 0.46
CA ASP A 52 3.04 -5.07 -0.51
C ASP A 52 1.53 -4.94 -0.27
N ARG A 53 0.81 -6.05 -0.11
CA ARG A 53 -0.62 -6.00 0.19
C ARG A 53 -0.95 -5.26 1.49
N LEU A 54 -0.11 -5.41 2.51
CA LEU A 54 -0.25 -4.65 3.75
C LEU A 54 0.01 -3.15 3.53
N ARG A 55 1.02 -2.80 2.74
CA ARG A 55 1.33 -1.41 2.38
C ARG A 55 0.17 -0.77 1.63
N ASP A 56 -0.39 -1.44 0.62
CA ASP A 56 -1.52 -0.89 -0.14
C ASP A 56 -2.69 -0.54 0.80
N ALA A 57 -3.03 -1.45 1.71
CA ALA A 57 -4.09 -1.20 2.70
C ALA A 57 -3.75 -0.06 3.68
N MET A 58 -2.47 0.09 4.05
CA MET A 58 -2.01 1.21 4.87
C MET A 58 -2.17 2.54 4.12
N GLU A 59 -1.80 2.59 2.84
CA GLU A 59 -1.91 3.77 1.98
C GLU A 59 -3.38 4.15 1.75
N ASP A 60 -4.22 3.18 1.40
CA ASP A 60 -5.67 3.33 1.23
C ASP A 60 -6.32 3.94 2.47
N ILE A 61 -6.04 3.40 3.65
CA ILE A 61 -6.64 3.88 4.91
C ILE A 61 -6.07 5.24 5.32
N THR A 62 -4.78 5.48 5.11
CA THR A 62 -4.17 6.77 5.46
C THR A 62 -4.78 7.89 4.61
N PHE A 63 -4.93 7.66 3.30
CA PHE A 63 -5.60 8.60 2.40
C PHE A 63 -7.09 8.75 2.73
N MET A 64 -7.79 7.66 3.08
CA MET A 64 -9.18 7.72 3.53
C MET A 64 -9.37 8.64 4.75
N LEU A 65 -8.42 8.65 5.68
CA LEU A 65 -8.48 9.47 6.90
C LEU A 65 -7.97 10.90 6.68
N CYS A 66 -7.04 11.10 5.74
CA CYS A 66 -6.41 12.38 5.43
C CYS A 66 -6.40 12.63 3.91
N PRO A 67 -7.58 12.86 3.29
CA PRO A 67 -7.71 12.93 1.83
C PRO A 67 -7.12 14.20 1.21
N ASP A 68 -6.94 15.26 2.01
CA ASP A 68 -6.38 16.53 1.56
C ASP A 68 -4.83 16.58 1.65
N ASP A 69 -4.20 15.52 2.14
CA ASP A 69 -2.74 15.40 2.16
C ASP A 69 -2.21 14.87 0.81
N GLU A 70 -1.56 15.75 0.05
CA GLU A 70 -1.03 15.42 -1.28
C GLU A 70 0.01 14.29 -1.26
N ALA A 71 0.75 14.10 -0.16
CA ALA A 71 1.71 13.01 -0.08
C ALA A 71 1.01 11.65 0.08
N ASN A 72 -0.12 11.59 0.79
CA ASN A 72 -0.94 10.37 0.86
C ASN A 72 -1.59 10.07 -0.50
N LYS A 73 -2.08 11.12 -1.17
CA LYS A 73 -2.63 11.01 -2.51
C LYS A 73 -1.60 10.47 -3.52
N ASP A 74 -0.39 11.04 -3.57
CA ASP A 74 0.70 10.60 -4.45
C ASP A 74 1.07 9.12 -4.24
N ARG A 75 1.01 8.61 -3.00
CA ARG A 75 1.23 7.18 -2.73
C ARG A 75 0.16 6.31 -3.36
N VAL A 76 -1.11 6.64 -3.13
CA VAL A 76 -2.24 5.89 -3.69
C VAL A 76 -2.24 5.97 -5.21
N GLU A 77 -2.00 7.15 -5.79
CA GLU A 77 -1.95 7.34 -7.25
C GLU A 77 -0.85 6.49 -7.89
N ARG A 78 0.36 6.44 -7.31
CA ARG A 78 1.44 5.55 -7.81
C ARG A 78 1.08 4.07 -7.76
N GLY A 79 0.34 3.64 -6.74
CA GLY A 79 -0.14 2.25 -6.66
C GLY A 79 -1.22 1.91 -7.68
N LEU A 80 -1.84 2.91 -8.31
CA LEU A 80 -2.86 2.77 -9.35
C LEU A 80 -2.32 2.96 -10.77
N GLU A 81 -1.09 3.48 -10.91
CA GLU A 81 -0.41 3.57 -12.20
C GLU A 81 -0.17 2.14 -12.74
N TYR A 82 -0.42 1.97 -14.04
CA TYR A 82 -0.03 0.72 -14.70
C TYR A 82 1.50 0.68 -14.75
N ASP A 83 2.11 -0.41 -14.29
CA ASP A 83 3.52 -0.71 -14.60
C ASP A 83 3.61 -0.84 -16.13
N ASP A 84 3.98 0.24 -16.81
CA ASP A 84 4.18 0.30 -18.26
C ASP A 84 5.51 -0.38 -18.67
N ASP A 85 5.93 -1.40 -17.93
CA ASP A 85 7.03 -2.30 -18.30
C ASP A 85 6.54 -3.37 -19.30
N SER A 86 5.71 -2.95 -20.27
CA SER A 86 5.64 -3.68 -21.53
C SER A 86 6.91 -3.33 -22.29
N ASP A 87 7.93 -4.18 -22.14
CA ASP A 87 9.05 -4.32 -23.07
C ASP A 87 8.48 -4.43 -24.51
N ASP A 88 8.18 -3.31 -25.17
CA ASP A 88 7.86 -3.28 -26.59
C ASP A 88 9.17 -3.22 -27.36
N ASP A 89 9.59 -4.43 -27.74
CA ASP A 89 10.76 -4.78 -28.51
C ASP A 89 11.14 -3.76 -29.61
N ILE A 90 12.41 -3.34 -29.54
CA ILE A 90 13.33 -2.97 -30.61
C ILE A 90 12.74 -3.19 -32.03
N LEU A 91 12.31 -2.12 -32.71
CA LEU A 91 12.25 -2.08 -34.17
C LEU A 91 13.40 -1.23 -34.70
N GLU A 92 14.46 -1.94 -35.08
CA GLU A 92 15.61 -1.47 -35.85
C GLU A 92 15.22 -0.52 -36.99
N GLU A 93 15.78 0.68 -36.96
CA GLU A 93 15.86 1.60 -38.09
C GLU A 93 16.83 1.03 -39.15
N ILE A 94 16.36 0.09 -39.98
CA ILE A 94 17.05 -0.32 -41.22
C ILE A 94 16.11 -0.08 -42.41
N SER A 95 15.97 1.18 -42.82
CA SER A 95 15.54 1.48 -44.19
C SER A 95 16.00 2.86 -44.65
N SER A 96 17.32 3.05 -44.70
CA SER A 96 17.90 4.13 -45.50
C SER A 96 19.31 3.77 -45.95
N ARG A 97 19.39 2.90 -46.97
CA ARG A 97 20.41 2.92 -48.03
C ARG A 97 20.11 1.83 -49.06
N THR A 98 19.08 2.07 -49.86
CA THR A 98 19.08 1.61 -51.25
C THR A 98 18.50 2.72 -52.10
N GLU A 99 19.30 3.78 -52.27
CA GLU A 99 19.17 4.65 -53.42
C GLU A 99 20.53 4.69 -54.13
N LEU A 100 20.50 4.17 -55.37
CA LEU A 100 21.40 4.39 -56.51
C LEU A 100 22.75 3.67 -56.52
#